data_AF-A0A1V6DI77-F1
#
_entry.id   AF-A0A1V6DI77-F1
#
_cell.length_a   1.000
_cell.length_b   1.000
_cell.length_c   1.000
_cell.angle_alpha   90.00
_cell.angle_beta   90.00
_cell.angle_gamma   90.00
#
_symmetry.space_group_name_H-M   'P 1'
#
loop_
_entity.id
_entity.type
_entity.pdbx_description
1 polymer ?
#
loop_
_entity_poly.entity_id
_entity_poly.type
_entity_poly.pdbx_seq_one_letter_code
_entity_poly.pdbx_strand_id
1 'polypeptide(L)'
;MRFRFLCLSLFFASALSAVASGLEVVRIWPEYRKAESFERISEYLSGEENTGGQLVLRSQKDKRDGYYFLVRVKNHAAAEQGCTWQVEVILPSSPTPQVFSLPTDLRAGGSVYQLGVTGTDWPGAEIVPVAWKLTLKAADGRELVTRQSFLWSK
;
A
#
# COMPACT_ATOMS: atom_id res chain seq x y z
N MET A 1 33.36 -3.26 -59.39
CA MET A 1 33.22 -1.80 -59.19
C MET A 1 31.73 -1.49 -59.07
N ARG A 2 31.14 -0.88 -58.04
CA ARG A 2 31.60 -0.13 -56.88
C ARG A 2 30.55 -0.31 -55.76
N PHE A 3 31.04 -0.61 -54.57
CA PHE A 3 30.33 -0.53 -53.29
C PHE A 3 29.85 0.90 -53.02
N ARG A 4 28.62 1.08 -52.54
CA ARG A 4 28.22 2.28 -51.78
C ARG A 4 27.40 1.83 -50.57
N PHE A 5 28.12 1.65 -49.47
CA PHE A 5 27.55 1.68 -48.12
C PHE A 5 27.03 3.08 -47.84
N LEU A 6 25.76 3.21 -47.45
CA LEU A 6 25.24 4.40 -46.79
C LEU A 6 25.04 4.06 -45.32
N CYS A 7 26.02 4.45 -44.50
CA CYS A 7 25.90 4.57 -43.06
C CYS A 7 25.00 5.77 -42.73
N LEU A 8 24.01 5.62 -41.85
CA LEU A 8 23.57 6.76 -41.03
C LEU A 8 22.92 6.32 -39.70
N SER A 9 23.73 6.53 -38.64
CA SER A 9 23.38 6.97 -37.28
C SER A 9 22.40 6.15 -36.42
N LEU A 10 22.98 5.36 -35.50
CA LEU A 10 22.36 4.96 -34.23
C LEU A 10 22.16 6.19 -33.34
N PHE A 11 20.91 6.55 -33.04
CA PHE A 11 20.58 7.36 -31.87
C PHE A 11 20.61 6.45 -30.64
N PHE A 12 21.68 6.55 -29.84
CA PHE A 12 21.76 5.93 -28.52
C PHE A 12 20.91 6.77 -27.56
N ALA A 13 19.60 6.52 -27.53
CA ALA A 13 18.74 7.06 -26.48
C ALA A 13 19.18 6.42 -25.16
N SER A 14 19.87 7.21 -24.34
CA SER A 14 20.20 6.84 -22.96
C SER A 14 18.88 6.78 -22.19
N ALA A 15 18.30 5.58 -22.11
CA ALA A 15 17.26 5.30 -21.16
C ALA A 15 17.89 5.44 -19.77
N LEU A 16 17.54 6.51 -19.05
CA LEU A 16 17.72 6.57 -17.61
C LEU A 16 17.05 5.31 -17.06
N SER A 17 17.85 4.34 -16.63
CA SER A 17 17.35 3.22 -15.86
C SER A 17 16.65 3.81 -14.64
N ALA A 18 15.32 3.78 -14.64
CA ALA A 18 14.58 3.90 -13.41
C ALA A 18 15.18 2.85 -12.48
N VAL A 19 15.80 3.28 -11.38
CA VAL A 19 16.20 2.37 -10.32
C VAL A 19 14.93 1.62 -9.98
N ALA A 20 14.91 0.32 -10.32
CA ALA A 20 13.84 -0.54 -9.88
C ALA A 20 13.81 -0.38 -8.36
N SER A 21 12.77 0.26 -7.83
CA SER A 21 12.64 0.45 -6.40
C SER A 21 12.82 -0.94 -5.79
N GLY A 22 13.78 -1.10 -4.88
CA GLY A 22 14.00 -2.38 -4.19
C GLY A 22 12.78 -2.86 -3.40
N LEU A 23 11.66 -2.14 -3.44
CA LEU A 23 10.40 -2.44 -2.82
C LEU A 23 9.50 -3.30 -3.73
N GLU A 24 9.27 -4.53 -3.31
CA GLU A 24 8.35 -5.48 -3.91
C GLU A 24 7.07 -5.59 -3.07
N VAL A 25 5.90 -5.50 -3.70
CA VAL A 25 4.61 -5.88 -3.06
C VAL A 25 4.31 -7.33 -3.40
N VAL A 26 4.42 -8.20 -2.40
CA VAL A 26 4.29 -9.66 -2.54
C VAL A 26 2.83 -10.08 -2.61
N ARG A 27 1.97 -9.48 -1.78
CA ARG A 27 0.54 -9.82 -1.71
C ARG A 27 -0.27 -8.67 -1.14
N ILE A 28 -1.50 -8.52 -1.61
CA ILE A 28 -2.54 -7.69 -1.03
C ILE A 28 -3.77 -8.57 -0.79
N TRP A 29 -4.31 -8.54 0.43
CA TRP A 29 -5.55 -9.23 0.78
C TRP A 29 -6.55 -8.21 1.37
N PRO A 30 -7.53 -7.76 0.57
CA PRO A 30 -8.60 -6.88 1.03
C PRO A 30 -9.69 -7.68 1.76
N GLU A 31 -10.08 -7.25 2.97
CA GLU A 31 -11.15 -7.89 3.73
C GLU A 31 -11.70 -6.97 4.83
N TYR A 32 -13.00 -7.07 5.12
CA TYR A 32 -13.53 -6.48 6.34
C TYR A 32 -13.11 -7.30 7.57
N ARG A 33 -12.62 -6.63 8.61
CA ARG A 33 -12.20 -7.28 9.85
C ARG A 33 -12.90 -6.64 11.03
N LYS A 34 -13.42 -7.50 11.92
CA LYS A 34 -13.98 -7.06 13.19
C LYS A 34 -12.89 -6.82 14.24
N ALA A 35 -13.20 -6.11 15.31
CA ALA A 35 -12.30 -5.81 16.42
C ALA A 35 -11.71 -7.09 17.03
N GLU A 36 -12.51 -8.14 17.19
CA GLU A 36 -12.11 -9.42 17.75
C GLU A 36 -11.05 -10.12 16.88
N SER A 37 -10.94 -9.75 15.60
CA SER A 37 -9.91 -10.28 14.69
C SER A 37 -8.49 -9.78 15.00
N PHE A 38 -8.36 -8.79 15.88
CA PHE A 38 -7.10 -8.22 16.35
C PHE A 38 -6.78 -8.58 17.80
N GLU A 39 -7.76 -9.10 18.55
CA GLU A 39 -7.57 -9.48 19.94
C GLU A 39 -6.65 -10.70 20.06
N ARG A 40 -5.83 -10.69 21.11
CA ARG A 40 -4.94 -11.80 21.45
C ARG A 40 -5.02 -12.10 22.93
N ILE A 41 -4.73 -13.35 23.31
CA ILE A 41 -4.66 -13.76 24.72
C ILE A 41 -3.69 -12.88 25.50
N SER A 42 -2.57 -12.47 24.89
CA SER A 42 -1.59 -11.59 25.52
C SER A 42 -2.17 -10.23 25.94
N GLU A 43 -3.13 -9.69 25.19
CA GLU A 43 -3.78 -8.42 25.52
C GLU A 43 -4.69 -8.57 26.75
N TYR A 44 -5.36 -9.71 26.93
CA TYR A 44 -6.09 -9.98 28.18
C TYR A 44 -5.15 -10.02 29.39
N LEU A 45 -3.90 -10.44 29.20
CA LEU A 45 -2.90 -10.53 30.25
C LEU A 45 -2.17 -9.20 30.51
N SER A 46 -1.95 -8.37 29.48
CA SER A 46 -1.18 -7.12 29.59
C SER A 46 -2.01 -5.84 29.59
N GLY A 47 -3.25 -5.89 29.08
CA GLY A 47 -4.06 -4.70 28.80
C GLY A 47 -3.61 -3.90 27.57
N GLU A 48 -2.62 -4.37 26.82
CA GLU A 48 -2.03 -3.68 25.67
C GLU A 48 -2.28 -4.44 24.36
N GLU A 49 -2.66 -3.70 23.29
CA GLU A 49 -2.87 -4.29 21.97
C GLU A 49 -1.60 -4.98 21.46
N ASN A 50 -1.70 -6.26 21.11
CA ASN A 50 -0.60 -7.01 20.54
C ASN A 50 -0.80 -7.23 19.04
N THR A 51 0.01 -6.57 18.22
CA THR A 51 -0.09 -6.64 16.75
C THR A 51 0.60 -7.88 16.14
N GLY A 52 1.29 -8.69 16.95
CA GLY A 52 2.04 -9.87 16.50
C GLY A 52 3.08 -9.57 15.43
N GLY A 53 3.75 -8.42 15.53
CA GLY A 53 4.80 -7.99 14.60
C GLY A 53 4.30 -7.37 13.30
N GLN A 54 2.98 -7.26 13.09
CA GLN A 54 2.39 -6.53 11.98
C GLN A 54 2.33 -5.03 12.30
N LEU A 55 2.39 -4.21 11.26
CA LEU A 55 2.17 -2.76 11.34
C LEU A 55 0.69 -2.49 11.10
N VAL A 56 -0.07 -2.25 12.17
CA VAL A 56 -1.51 -1.97 12.08
C VAL A 56 -1.71 -0.47 12.03
N LEU A 57 -2.17 0.02 10.88
CA LEU A 57 -2.38 1.44 10.61
C LEU A 57 -3.87 1.67 10.35
N ARG A 58 -4.48 2.63 11.04
CA ARG A 58 -5.93 2.85 11.01
C ARG A 58 -6.24 4.31 10.73
N SER A 59 -7.25 4.55 9.91
CA SER A 59 -7.76 5.90 9.65
C SER A 59 -8.32 6.56 10.94
N GLN A 60 -8.96 5.76 11.80
CA GLN A 60 -9.36 6.13 13.16
C GLN A 60 -8.60 5.24 14.14
N LYS A 61 -7.57 5.80 14.77
CA LYS A 61 -6.57 5.05 15.57
C LYS A 61 -7.17 4.09 16.60
N ASP A 62 -8.26 4.51 17.26
CA ASP A 62 -8.89 3.77 18.36
C ASP A 62 -10.04 2.85 17.92
N LYS A 63 -10.33 2.76 16.61
CA LYS A 63 -11.41 1.92 16.07
C LYS A 63 -10.83 0.73 15.33
N ARG A 64 -11.02 -0.49 15.86
CA ARG A 64 -10.46 -1.71 15.26
C ARG A 64 -11.30 -2.26 14.12
N ASP A 65 -12.62 -2.12 14.18
CA ASP A 65 -13.51 -2.55 13.10
C ASP A 65 -13.32 -1.72 11.84
N GLY A 66 -13.24 -2.38 10.69
CA GLY A 66 -13.10 -1.69 9.41
C GLY A 66 -12.71 -2.59 8.27
N TYR A 67 -12.48 -1.98 7.11
CA TYR A 67 -11.99 -2.67 5.93
C TYR A 67 -10.48 -2.52 5.82
N TYR A 68 -9.79 -3.66 5.76
CA TYR A 68 -8.34 -3.72 5.80
C TYR A 68 -7.77 -4.25 4.50
N PHE A 69 -6.63 -3.69 4.12
CA PHE A 69 -5.73 -4.29 3.14
C PHE A 69 -4.53 -4.86 3.89
N LEU A 70 -4.43 -6.19 3.98
CA LEU A 70 -3.21 -6.84 4.44
C LEU A 70 -2.20 -6.80 3.30
N VAL A 71 -1.15 -6.00 3.44
CA VAL A 71 -0.11 -5.80 2.43
C VAL A 71 1.19 -6.39 2.91
N ARG A 72 1.70 -7.40 2.21
CA ARG A 72 3.03 -7.95 2.44
C ARG A 72 4.01 -7.33 1.46
N VAL A 73 5.09 -6.74 1.96
CA VAL A 73 6.16 -6.16 1.15
C VAL A 73 7.52 -6.76 1.48
N LYS A 74 8.45 -6.67 0.54
CA LYS A 74 9.88 -6.87 0.74
C LYS A 74 10.62 -5.63 0.26
N ASN A 75 11.39 -5.01 1.15
CA ASN A 75 12.25 -3.88 0.81
C ASN A 75 13.71 -4.35 0.78
N HIS A 76 14.31 -4.37 -0.41
CA HIS A 76 15.71 -4.68 -0.64
C HIS A 76 16.63 -3.44 -0.53
N ALA A 77 16.06 -2.26 -0.32
CA ALA A 77 16.79 -1.02 -0.07
C ALA A 77 16.92 -0.73 1.44
N ALA A 78 17.55 0.39 1.78
CA ALA A 78 17.60 0.89 3.15
C ALA A 78 16.20 1.19 3.71
N ALA A 79 16.09 1.23 5.03
CA ALA A 79 14.88 1.69 5.69
C ALA A 79 14.67 3.20 5.40
N GLU A 80 13.42 3.61 5.29
CA GLU A 80 13.01 4.99 5.02
C GLU A 80 11.98 5.42 6.08
N GLN A 81 12.17 6.61 6.65
CA GLN A 81 11.33 7.14 7.72
C GLN A 81 10.33 8.15 7.19
N GLY A 82 9.22 8.33 7.92
CA GLY A 82 8.22 9.35 7.59
C GLY A 82 7.48 9.06 6.28
N CYS A 83 7.38 7.78 5.91
CA CYS A 83 6.57 7.36 4.78
C CYS A 83 5.07 7.51 5.08
N THR A 84 4.25 7.48 4.05
CA THR A 84 2.79 7.50 4.18
C THR A 84 2.16 6.54 3.19
N TRP A 85 1.34 5.61 3.69
CA TRP A 85 0.41 4.88 2.84
C TRP A 85 -0.79 5.76 2.54
N GLN A 86 -1.02 6.01 1.25
CA GLN A 86 -2.26 6.58 0.74
C GLN A 86 -3.18 5.44 0.31
N VAL A 87 -4.30 5.30 0.99
CA VAL A 87 -5.35 4.32 0.69
C VAL A 87 -6.48 5.06 0.01
N GLU A 88 -6.75 4.71 -1.25
CA GLU A 88 -7.86 5.27 -2.01
C GLU A 88 -8.87 4.17 -2.29
N VAL A 89 -10.16 4.46 -2.04
CA VAL A 89 -11.26 3.53 -2.25
C VAL A 89 -12.42 4.20 -2.97
N ILE A 90 -13.01 3.50 -3.93
CA ILE A 90 -14.28 3.88 -4.55
C ILE A 90 -15.35 2.95 -4.00
N LEU A 91 -16.36 3.52 -3.36
CA LEU A 91 -17.46 2.77 -2.75
C LEU A 91 -18.63 2.59 -3.71
N PRO A 92 -19.47 1.56 -3.55
CA PRO A 92 -20.66 1.39 -4.39
C PRO A 92 -21.62 2.60 -4.37
N SER A 93 -21.65 3.34 -3.26
CA SER A 93 -22.52 4.50 -3.05
C SER A 93 -22.01 5.80 -3.69
N SER A 94 -20.74 5.88 -4.08
CA SER A 94 -20.15 7.09 -4.66
C SER A 94 -18.99 6.78 -5.60
N PRO A 95 -18.99 7.30 -6.84
CA PRO A 95 -17.90 7.10 -7.79
C PRO A 95 -16.64 7.95 -7.46
N THR A 96 -16.73 8.87 -6.50
CA THR A 96 -15.59 9.71 -6.09
C THR A 96 -14.66 8.92 -5.15
N PRO A 97 -13.36 8.81 -5.44
CA PRO A 97 -12.41 8.17 -4.52
C PRO A 97 -12.36 8.89 -3.17
N GLN A 98 -12.47 8.11 -2.10
CA GLN A 98 -12.14 8.55 -0.74
C GLN A 98 -10.67 8.25 -0.48
N VAL A 99 -9.96 9.18 0.14
CA VAL A 99 -8.51 9.12 0.32
C VAL A 99 -8.16 9.18 1.80
N PHE A 100 -7.36 8.22 2.26
CA PHE A 100 -6.89 8.13 3.64
C PHE A 100 -5.37 8.09 3.68
N SER A 101 -4.76 8.87 4.58
CA SER A 101 -3.30 8.92 4.77
C SER A 101 -2.92 8.25 6.08
N LEU A 102 -2.09 7.21 5.98
CA LEU A 102 -1.66 6.38 7.10
C LEU A 102 -0.13 6.48 7.26
N PRO A 103 0.37 7.29 8.21
CA PRO A 103 1.80 7.46 8.44
C PRO A 103 2.48 6.16 8.89
N THR A 104 3.70 5.93 8.43
CA THR A 104 4.52 4.76 8.82
C THR A 104 5.99 4.99 8.51
N ASP A 105 6.86 4.13 9.03
CA ASP A 105 8.20 3.93 8.49
C ASP A 105 8.22 2.69 7.59
N LEU A 106 9.07 2.71 6.55
CA LEU A 106 9.39 1.56 5.71
C LEU A 106 10.66 0.90 6.22
N ARG A 107 10.54 -0.30 6.80
CA ARG A 107 11.70 -1.08 7.25
C ARG A 107 12.41 -1.75 6.06
N ALA A 108 13.70 -2.03 6.21
CA ALA A 108 14.40 -2.96 5.32
C ALA A 108 13.90 -4.40 5.55
N GLY A 109 13.97 -5.25 4.52
CA GLY A 109 13.51 -6.63 4.57
C GLY A 109 11.99 -6.78 4.45
N GLY A 110 11.44 -7.84 5.05
CA GLY A 110 10.01 -8.17 4.97
C GLY A 110 9.17 -7.41 6.00
N SER A 111 8.05 -6.85 5.57
CA SER A 111 7.06 -6.23 6.47
C SER A 111 5.63 -6.61 6.06
N VAL A 112 4.73 -6.64 7.05
CA VAL A 112 3.29 -6.86 6.84
C VAL A 112 2.55 -5.67 7.43
N TYR A 113 1.80 -4.97 6.58
CA TYR A 113 0.92 -3.87 6.96
C TYR A 113 -0.53 -4.34 6.99
N GLN A 114 -1.29 -3.86 7.97
CA GLN A 114 -2.75 -3.91 7.99
C GLN A 114 -3.23 -2.48 7.81
N LEU A 115 -3.57 -2.10 6.58
CA LEU A 115 -4.03 -0.75 6.24
C LEU A 115 -5.54 -0.68 6.39
N GLY A 116 -6.03 -0.11 7.48
CA GLY A 116 -7.44 -0.07 7.84
C GLY A 116 -8.11 1.28 7.56
N VAL A 117 -9.22 1.24 6.84
CA VAL A 117 -10.25 2.29 6.86
C VAL A 117 -11.30 1.86 7.88
N THR A 118 -11.42 2.60 8.97
CA THR A 118 -11.95 2.08 10.25
C THR A 118 -12.98 2.98 10.90
N GLY A 119 -13.80 2.40 11.78
CA GLY A 119 -14.84 3.14 12.48
C GLY A 119 -15.86 3.72 11.51
N THR A 120 -16.21 4.99 11.67
CA THR A 120 -17.19 5.66 10.81
C THR A 120 -16.65 6.02 9.42
N ASP A 121 -15.35 5.84 9.17
CA ASP A 121 -14.78 6.01 7.83
C ASP A 121 -15.15 4.85 6.90
N TRP A 122 -15.61 3.72 7.46
CA TRP A 122 -16.12 2.58 6.68
C TRP A 122 -17.62 2.37 6.92
N PRO A 123 -18.46 2.27 5.87
CA PRO A 123 -19.91 2.31 6.01
C PRO A 123 -20.56 1.04 6.59
N GLY A 124 -19.92 -0.13 6.49
CA GLY A 124 -20.54 -1.39 6.95
C GLY A 124 -19.72 -2.62 6.60
N ALA A 125 -19.97 -3.73 7.29
CA ALA A 125 -19.23 -4.99 7.14
C ALA A 125 -19.50 -5.70 5.81
N GLU A 126 -20.69 -5.49 5.27
CA GLU A 126 -21.19 -6.01 4.00
C GLU A 126 -20.72 -5.20 2.79
N ILE A 127 -20.14 -4.02 3.02
CA ILE A 127 -19.69 -3.14 1.95
C ILE A 127 -18.27 -3.53 1.51
N VAL A 128 -18.13 -3.79 0.21
CA VAL A 128 -16.86 -4.07 -0.47
C VAL A 128 -16.58 -2.92 -1.43
N PRO A 129 -15.34 -2.38 -1.50
CA PRO A 129 -15.02 -1.31 -2.44
C PRO A 129 -15.12 -1.82 -3.88
N VAL A 130 -15.66 -0.97 -4.76
CA VAL A 130 -15.70 -1.22 -6.22
C VAL A 130 -14.29 -1.21 -6.79
N ALA A 131 -13.48 -0.25 -6.35
CA ALA A 131 -12.07 -0.17 -6.73
C ALA A 131 -11.23 0.38 -5.58
N TRP A 132 -9.93 0.10 -5.63
CA TRP A 132 -8.97 0.61 -4.65
C TRP A 132 -7.61 0.88 -5.30
N LYS A 133 -6.87 1.84 -4.74
CA LYS A 133 -5.46 2.10 -5.04
C LYS A 133 -4.71 2.33 -3.73
N LEU A 134 -3.55 1.69 -3.61
CA LEU A 134 -2.63 1.81 -2.48
C LEU A 134 -1.32 2.37 -3.01
N THR A 135 -0.89 3.50 -2.47
CA THR A 135 0.38 4.13 -2.81
C THR A 135 1.20 4.36 -1.55
N LEU A 136 2.42 3.83 -1.48
CA LEU A 136 3.36 4.20 -0.43
C LEU A 136 4.21 5.36 -0.94
N LYS A 137 4.23 6.47 -0.20
CA LYS A 137 5.04 7.65 -0.49
C LYS A 137 6.14 7.83 0.54
N ALA A 138 7.30 8.28 0.09
CA ALA A 138 8.37 8.78 0.94
C ALA A 138 8.00 10.14 1.58
N ALA A 139 8.77 10.57 2.56
CA ALA A 139 8.57 11.86 3.24
C ALA A 139 8.69 13.07 2.29
N ASP A 140 9.45 12.93 1.19
CA ASP A 140 9.60 13.92 0.12
C ASP A 140 8.43 13.92 -0.89
N GLY A 141 7.44 13.03 -0.71
CA GLY A 141 6.28 12.88 -1.58
C GLY A 141 6.50 11.94 -2.79
N ARG A 142 7.71 11.43 -3.00
CA ARG A 142 8.02 10.46 -4.07
C ARG A 142 7.26 9.16 -3.86
N GLU A 143 6.62 8.65 -4.91
CA GLU A 143 5.98 7.34 -4.86
C GLU A 143 7.03 6.23 -4.84
N LEU A 144 7.00 5.42 -3.78
CA LEU A 144 7.86 4.25 -3.63
C LEU A 144 7.26 3.02 -4.29
N VAL A 145 5.94 2.85 -4.16
CA VAL A 145 5.19 1.82 -4.87
C VAL A 145 3.71 2.16 -4.96
N THR A 146 3.09 1.78 -6.08
CA THR A 146 1.64 1.87 -6.29
C THR A 146 1.08 0.51 -6.72
N ARG A 147 -0.06 0.13 -6.14
CA ARG A 147 -0.86 -1.05 -6.53
C ARG A 147 -2.33 -0.69 -6.52
N GLN A 148 -3.13 -1.37 -7.33
CA GLN A 148 -4.55 -1.06 -7.47
C GLN A 148 -5.35 -2.28 -7.88
N SER A 149 -6.67 -2.22 -7.67
CA SER A 149 -7.60 -3.20 -8.23
C SER A 149 -7.71 -3.05 -9.75
N PHE A 150 -8.22 -4.09 -10.41
CA PHE A 150 -8.41 -4.10 -11.86
C PHE A 150 -9.33 -2.97 -12.36
N LEU A 151 -10.41 -2.69 -11.62
CA LEU A 151 -11.41 -1.68 -12.00
C LEU A 151 -10.92 -0.23 -11.83
N TRP A 152 -9.78 0.01 -11.19
CA TRP A 152 -9.27 1.36 -10.97
C TRP A 152 -8.84 2.09 -12.26
N SER A 153 -8.37 1.35 -13.27
CA SER A 153 -7.91 1.92 -14.56
C SER A 153 -8.82 1.54 -15.72
N LYS A 154 -10.12 1.41 -15.45
CA LYS A 154 -11.13 1.18 -16.47
C LYS A 154 -11.94 2.43 -16.76
#